data_AF-A0A255HVD6-F1
#
_entry.id   AF-A0A255HVD6-F1
#
_cell.length_a   1.000
_cell.length_b   1.000
_cell.length_c   1.000
_cell.angle_alpha   90.00
_cell.angle_beta   90.00
_cell.angle_gamma   90.00
#
_symmetry.space_group_name_H-M   'P 1'
#
loop_
_entity.id
_entity.type
_entity.pdbx_description
1 polymer ?
#
loop_
_entity_poly.entity_id
_entity_poly.type
_entity_poly.pdbx_seq_one_letter_code
_entity_poly.pdbx_strand_id
1 'polypeptide(L)'
;MSLNPFPPLRRGLAAFWRALDATRRAVFNLIFLLIVIAILIAIFGGGAKPLQEKTTLVLDLQGPLVEETPGGVREAVLANVSGDVKKTVQLRDVLAVLDTAAKDKHIGAMVLLLDDLEGGGLASLREVAAGIERFRASGKKVTAWGSSYNQRQYLLASKADEVFVHPMGAVMLEGFGRYRNYYRDALDKVGVTVNLLKVGTYKSFAEPFIANGPSEAAAEADRYLNNGLWTTYTTDVEKARKLPAGAIMASIDKLPELIEATGGDIAKASLNAKLVDGLKTRDEIRQLMMARGAKDEDGNNFRQVSYSDYLARLHPARIGDAVGVVIASGEIGDGVAPAGAVGGLSTSRLIRQAREDKAIKAVVLRIDSPGGSAFGSELIRRELELTRAAGKPVVVSMGNVAASGGYWISTSSDEVIADAATITGSIGVFAILPTAEKVIDKLGIHTAGAPTTWLADAGNPLRPLDPRFAQVIQGSINHVYGDFINIAAKARKTTPEKINEVAQGRVWTGLQAKERNLVDRIGSYRDALASAAKRANLGADYRVAYIERETSTFDRVIGMFGANAMASLGLGEHVKLGLAATGLPPAAALGIASDLGWLSGITSERKPFMALTHCLCTNPMGGK
;
A
#
# COMPACT_ATOMS: atom_id res chain seq x y z
N MET A 1 -8.23 -25.72 84.17
CA MET A 1 -7.42 -26.61 83.31
C MET A 1 -8.28 -27.05 82.13
N SER A 2 -8.02 -26.50 80.94
CA SER A 2 -8.59 -27.00 79.68
C SER A 2 -7.45 -27.71 78.95
N LEU A 3 -7.40 -29.03 79.11
CA LEU A 3 -6.45 -29.90 78.40
C LEU A 3 -7.00 -30.12 77.00
N ASN A 4 -6.44 -29.42 76.01
CA ASN A 4 -6.76 -29.60 74.61
C ASN A 4 -6.05 -30.89 74.12
N PRO A 5 -6.75 -32.01 73.84
CA PRO A 5 -6.14 -33.34 73.85
C PRO A 5 -5.59 -33.80 72.48
N PHE A 6 -5.09 -32.90 71.63
CA PHE A 6 -4.54 -33.31 70.32
C PHE A 6 -3.29 -32.55 69.80
N PRO A 7 -2.23 -32.31 70.61
CA PRO A 7 -0.99 -31.74 70.07
C PRO A 7 -0.21 -32.64 69.07
N PRO A 8 -0.08 -33.98 69.25
CA PRO A 8 0.68 -34.81 68.31
C PRO A 8 -0.11 -35.10 67.03
N LEU A 9 -1.43 -35.30 67.12
CA LEU A 9 -2.29 -35.57 65.97
C LEU A 9 -2.37 -34.35 65.03
N ARG A 10 -2.46 -33.14 65.59
CA ARG A 10 -2.48 -31.88 64.83
C ARG A 10 -1.12 -31.59 64.17
N ARG A 11 -0.01 -31.95 64.82
CA ARG A 11 1.34 -31.86 64.23
C ARG A 11 1.55 -32.89 63.11
N GLY A 12 1.03 -34.11 63.27
CA GLY A 12 1.05 -35.16 62.23
C GLY A 12 0.22 -34.77 61.00
N LEU A 13 -1.01 -34.27 61.20
CA LEU A 13 -1.87 -33.75 60.13
C LEU A 13 -1.24 -32.56 59.41
N ALA A 14 -0.60 -31.64 60.13
CA ALA A 14 0.10 -30.50 59.53
C ALA A 14 1.39 -30.90 58.77
N ALA A 15 2.06 -31.97 59.17
CA ALA A 15 3.21 -32.53 58.45
C ALA A 15 2.76 -33.26 57.17
N PHE A 16 1.69 -34.06 57.26
CA PHE A 16 1.05 -34.70 56.11
C PHE A 16 0.53 -33.68 55.08
N TRP A 17 -0.13 -32.62 55.54
CA TRP A 17 -0.61 -31.54 54.67
C TRP A 17 0.52 -30.79 53.97
N ARG A 18 1.65 -30.55 54.68
CA ARG A 18 2.85 -29.95 54.08
C ARG A 18 3.50 -30.86 53.05
N ALA A 19 3.55 -32.17 53.30
CA ALA A 19 4.05 -33.15 52.34
C ALA A 19 3.13 -33.23 51.10
N LEU A 20 1.81 -33.24 51.30
CA LEU A 20 0.82 -33.22 50.22
C LEU A 20 0.94 -31.93 49.38
N ASP A 21 1.05 -30.76 50.01
CA ASP A 21 1.20 -29.47 49.32
C ASP A 21 2.55 -29.38 48.58
N ALA A 22 3.64 -29.87 49.18
CA ALA A 22 4.94 -29.96 48.53
C ALA A 22 4.91 -30.89 47.30
N THR A 23 4.24 -32.04 47.42
CA THR A 23 4.08 -33.00 46.32
C THR A 23 3.20 -32.42 45.22
N ARG A 24 2.09 -31.78 45.58
CA ARG A 24 1.19 -31.08 44.67
C ARG A 24 1.94 -29.99 43.90
N ARG A 25 2.70 -29.13 44.59
CA ARG A 25 3.54 -28.09 43.97
C ARG A 25 4.60 -28.69 43.05
N ALA A 26 5.27 -29.76 43.47
CA ALA A 26 6.27 -30.44 42.65
C ALA A 26 5.66 -31.00 41.35
N VAL A 27 4.49 -31.65 41.44
CA VAL A 27 3.77 -32.19 40.28
C VAL A 27 3.29 -31.07 39.36
N PHE A 28 2.68 -30.00 39.87
CA PHE A 28 2.25 -28.88 39.03
C PHE A 28 3.43 -28.12 38.41
N ASN A 29 4.55 -27.96 39.14
CA ASN A 29 5.76 -27.35 38.57
C ASN A 29 6.38 -28.24 37.48
N LEU A 30 6.35 -29.56 37.64
CA LEU A 30 6.83 -30.50 36.63
C LEU A 30 5.93 -30.48 35.39
N ILE A 31 4.61 -30.51 35.56
CA ILE A 31 3.64 -30.37 34.46
C ILE A 31 3.83 -29.03 33.76
N PHE A 32 3.98 -27.94 34.51
CA PHE A 32 4.27 -26.62 33.97
C PHE A 32 5.57 -26.62 33.17
N LEU A 33 6.66 -27.20 33.69
CA LEU A 33 7.93 -27.30 32.99
C LEU A 33 7.82 -28.13 31.72
N LEU A 34 7.09 -29.24 31.75
CA LEU A 34 6.83 -30.08 30.57
C LEU A 34 6.00 -29.34 29.52
N ILE A 35 4.98 -28.58 29.93
CA ILE A 35 4.21 -27.71 29.03
C ILE A 35 5.11 -26.64 28.43
N VAL A 36 5.95 -25.97 29.23
CA VAL A 36 6.91 -24.97 28.74
C VAL A 36 7.90 -25.60 27.76
N ILE A 37 8.45 -26.79 28.06
CA ILE A 37 9.35 -27.52 27.15
C ILE A 37 8.62 -27.92 25.87
N ALA A 38 7.39 -28.44 25.96
CA ALA A 38 6.59 -28.79 24.79
C ALA A 38 6.27 -27.57 23.92
N ILE A 39 5.96 -26.42 24.54
CA ILE A 39 5.78 -25.13 23.86
C ILE A 39 7.09 -24.69 23.21
N LEU A 40 8.22 -24.77 23.91
CA LEU A 40 9.53 -24.43 23.35
C LEU A 40 9.90 -25.35 22.18
N ILE A 41 9.62 -26.65 22.26
CA ILE A 41 9.82 -27.60 21.15
C ILE A 41 8.86 -27.30 20.00
N ALA A 42 7.60 -26.94 20.26
CA ALA A 42 6.66 -26.55 19.22
C ALA A 42 7.07 -25.24 18.53
N ILE A 43 7.64 -24.29 19.28
CA ILE A 43 8.11 -22.99 18.75
C ILE A 43 9.44 -23.14 18.00
N PHE A 44 10.39 -23.94 18.50
CA PHE A 44 11.77 -23.99 18.02
C PHE A 44 12.17 -25.31 17.32
N GLY A 45 11.39 -26.37 17.46
CA GLY A 45 11.70 -27.71 16.94
C GLY A 45 11.27 -27.96 15.50
N GLY A 46 10.48 -27.06 14.90
CA GLY A 46 10.03 -27.13 13.51
C GLY A 46 10.87 -26.25 12.58
N GLY A 47 12.11 -26.66 12.28
CA GLY A 47 12.88 -26.02 11.22
C GLY A 47 12.27 -26.31 9.84
N ALA A 48 12.26 -25.32 8.94
CA ALA A 48 11.81 -25.54 7.57
C ALA A 48 12.66 -26.63 6.91
N LYS A 49 12.04 -27.74 6.44
CA LYS A 49 12.76 -28.85 5.79
C LYS A 49 13.71 -28.32 4.72
N PRO A 50 14.97 -28.78 4.61
CA PRO A 50 15.89 -28.32 3.57
C PRO A 50 15.27 -28.42 2.17
N LEU A 51 15.49 -27.41 1.33
CA LEU A 51 15.03 -27.45 -0.06
C LEU A 51 15.86 -28.49 -0.82
N GLN A 52 15.18 -29.35 -1.58
CA GLN A 52 15.85 -30.31 -2.46
C GLN A 52 16.09 -29.65 -3.84
N GLU A 53 17.02 -30.20 -4.61
CA GLU A 53 17.24 -29.74 -5.98
C GLU A 53 15.98 -29.87 -6.85
N LYS A 54 15.88 -29.01 -7.89
CA LYS A 54 14.74 -28.97 -8.81
C LYS A 54 13.39 -28.69 -8.13
N THR A 55 13.40 -27.99 -7.00
CA THR A 55 12.19 -27.48 -6.38
C THR A 55 11.61 -26.35 -7.24
N THR A 56 10.30 -26.34 -7.42
CA THR A 56 9.59 -25.26 -8.11
C THR A 56 9.10 -24.24 -7.10
N LEU A 57 9.40 -22.95 -7.30
CA LEU A 57 8.77 -21.88 -6.53
C LEU A 57 7.33 -21.69 -7.03
N VAL A 58 6.34 -21.80 -6.15
CA VAL A 58 4.97 -21.39 -6.46
C VAL A 58 4.77 -20.00 -5.91
N LEU A 59 4.59 -19.03 -6.80
CA LEU A 59 4.28 -17.65 -6.44
C LEU A 59 2.76 -17.47 -6.45
N ASP A 60 2.13 -17.84 -5.33
CA ASP A 60 0.69 -17.77 -5.08
C ASP A 60 0.33 -16.56 -4.21
N LEU A 61 0.34 -15.38 -4.83
CA LEU A 61 0.09 -14.12 -4.13
C LEU A 61 -1.40 -13.98 -3.79
N GLN A 62 -1.72 -13.78 -2.50
CA GLN A 62 -3.10 -13.72 -2.00
C GLN A 62 -3.40 -12.36 -1.35
N GLY A 63 -4.41 -11.65 -1.86
CA GLY A 63 -4.84 -10.34 -1.39
C GLY A 63 -4.18 -9.16 -2.11
N PRO A 64 -4.32 -7.92 -1.62
CA PRO A 64 -3.76 -6.74 -2.26
C PRO A 64 -2.24 -6.64 -2.07
N LEU A 65 -1.56 -6.17 -3.11
CA LEU A 65 -0.14 -5.82 -3.11
C LEU A 65 0.06 -4.40 -2.56
N VAL A 66 0.79 -4.29 -1.45
CA VAL A 66 0.97 -3.03 -0.69
C VAL A 66 2.44 -2.71 -0.45
N GLU A 67 2.77 -1.44 -0.22
CA GLU A 67 4.12 -1.04 0.21
C GLU A 67 4.39 -1.44 1.67
N GLU A 68 3.36 -1.36 2.52
CA GLU A 68 3.40 -1.66 3.94
C GLU A 68 2.05 -2.25 4.37
N THR A 69 2.06 -3.25 5.25
CA THR A 69 0.81 -3.81 5.80
C THR A 69 0.16 -2.78 6.75
N PRO A 70 -1.09 -2.35 6.48
CA PRO A 70 -1.76 -1.37 7.33
C PRO A 70 -2.02 -1.91 8.75
N GLY A 71 -1.95 -1.02 9.75
CA GLY A 71 -2.22 -1.36 11.16
C GLY A 71 -1.00 -1.83 11.95
N GLY A 72 -1.20 -2.27 13.19
CA GLY A 72 -0.15 -2.76 14.08
C GLY A 72 -0.22 -4.27 14.31
N VAL A 73 0.78 -4.80 15.05
CA VAL A 73 0.86 -6.23 15.41
C VAL A 73 -0.38 -6.70 16.17
N ARG A 74 -0.96 -5.84 17.01
CA ARG A 74 -2.18 -6.18 17.76
C ARG A 74 -3.38 -6.33 16.85
N GLU A 75 -3.57 -5.38 15.94
CA GLU A 75 -4.67 -5.37 14.98
C GLU A 75 -4.58 -6.58 14.03
N ALA A 76 -3.36 -6.93 13.59
CA ALA A 76 -3.11 -8.12 12.80
C ALA A 76 -3.46 -9.42 13.57
N VAL A 77 -3.07 -9.51 14.85
CA VAL A 77 -3.41 -10.67 15.70
C VAL A 77 -4.91 -10.75 15.96
N LEU A 78 -5.60 -9.63 16.21
CA LEU A 78 -7.04 -9.58 16.41
C LEU A 78 -7.81 -9.98 15.14
N ALA A 79 -7.39 -9.50 13.96
CA ALA A 79 -7.97 -9.88 12.67
C ALA A 79 -7.79 -11.40 12.39
N ASN A 80 -6.66 -11.97 12.81
CA ASN A 80 -6.41 -13.42 12.72
C ASN A 80 -7.34 -14.22 13.63
N VAL A 81 -7.68 -13.72 14.83
CA VAL A 81 -8.58 -14.41 15.76
C VAL A 81 -10.05 -14.31 15.30
N SER A 82 -10.46 -13.19 14.69
CA SER A 82 -11.84 -13.00 14.21
C SER A 82 -12.14 -13.67 12.87
N GLY A 83 -11.14 -14.27 12.21
CA GLY A 83 -11.27 -14.83 10.86
C GLY A 83 -11.43 -13.79 9.74
N ASP A 84 -11.34 -12.49 10.05
CA ASP A 84 -11.44 -11.38 9.09
C ASP A 84 -10.05 -11.00 8.51
N VAL A 85 -9.15 -11.98 8.33
CA VAL A 85 -7.80 -11.73 7.81
C VAL A 85 -7.86 -11.33 6.35
N LYS A 86 -7.83 -10.03 6.09
CA LYS A 86 -7.37 -9.55 4.79
C LYS A 86 -5.88 -9.83 4.69
N LYS A 87 -5.52 -10.97 4.08
CA LYS A 87 -4.12 -11.25 3.72
C LYS A 87 -3.65 -10.10 2.84
N THR A 88 -2.49 -9.52 3.17
CA THR A 88 -1.84 -8.51 2.32
C THR A 88 -0.49 -9.04 1.91
N VAL A 89 -0.03 -8.66 0.72
CA VAL A 89 1.27 -9.04 0.20
C VAL A 89 2.12 -7.79 0.13
N GLN A 90 3.24 -7.76 0.85
CA GLN A 90 4.16 -6.63 0.78
C GLN A 90 5.05 -6.73 -0.46
N LEU A 91 5.16 -5.65 -1.22
CA LEU A 91 6.00 -5.57 -2.42
C LEU A 91 7.45 -5.96 -2.14
N ARG A 92 8.02 -5.47 -1.03
CA ARG A 92 9.40 -5.79 -0.62
C ARG A 92 9.64 -7.30 -0.45
N ASP A 93 8.67 -8.03 0.07
CA ASP A 93 8.80 -9.45 0.35
C ASP A 93 8.74 -10.26 -0.95
N VAL A 94 7.85 -9.89 -1.87
CA VAL A 94 7.77 -10.46 -3.22
C VAL A 94 9.08 -10.25 -3.98
N LEU A 95 9.62 -9.04 -3.96
CA LEU A 95 10.89 -8.72 -4.62
C LEU A 95 12.05 -9.50 -4.00
N ALA A 96 12.10 -9.62 -2.67
CA ALA A 96 13.12 -10.39 -1.97
C ALA A 96 13.07 -11.88 -2.33
N VAL A 97 11.87 -12.47 -2.39
CA VAL A 97 11.66 -13.86 -2.82
C VAL A 97 12.12 -14.05 -4.26
N LEU A 98 11.67 -13.20 -5.20
CA LEU A 98 12.03 -13.30 -6.61
C LEU A 98 13.55 -13.18 -6.82
N ASP A 99 14.18 -12.16 -6.23
CA ASP A 99 15.61 -11.90 -6.41
C ASP A 99 16.49 -12.97 -5.74
N THR A 100 16.05 -13.55 -4.61
CA THR A 100 16.77 -14.62 -3.92
C THR A 100 16.58 -15.97 -4.63
N ALA A 101 15.34 -16.32 -4.99
CA ALA A 101 15.02 -17.56 -5.70
C ALA A 101 15.65 -17.61 -7.09
N ALA A 102 15.87 -16.46 -7.74
CA ALA A 102 16.64 -16.38 -8.97
C ALA A 102 18.09 -16.91 -8.81
N LYS A 103 18.71 -16.69 -7.64
CA LYS A 103 20.10 -17.13 -7.34
C LYS A 103 20.19 -18.50 -6.66
N ASP A 104 19.10 -18.99 -6.07
CA ASP A 104 19.09 -20.27 -5.34
C ASP A 104 19.20 -21.47 -6.29
N LYS A 105 20.22 -22.31 -6.08
CA LYS A 105 20.47 -23.51 -6.91
C LYS A 105 19.43 -24.61 -6.71
N HIS A 106 18.70 -24.61 -5.60
CA HIS A 106 17.64 -25.60 -5.34
C HIS A 106 16.37 -25.31 -6.14
N ILE A 107 16.15 -24.03 -6.49
CA ILE A 107 15.00 -23.60 -7.29
C ILE A 107 15.28 -23.80 -8.77
N GLY A 108 14.51 -24.68 -9.43
CA GLY A 108 14.67 -24.99 -10.86
C GLY A 108 13.72 -24.24 -11.78
N ALA A 109 12.53 -23.85 -11.29
CA ALA A 109 11.49 -23.19 -12.08
C ALA A 109 10.54 -22.40 -11.14
N MET A 110 9.65 -21.60 -11.74
CA MET A 110 8.58 -20.90 -11.02
C MET A 110 7.22 -21.14 -11.68
N VAL A 111 6.18 -21.35 -10.87
CA VAL A 111 4.78 -21.32 -11.28
C VAL A 111 4.14 -20.08 -10.67
N LEU A 112 3.51 -19.26 -11.50
CA LEU A 112 2.81 -18.05 -11.10
C LEU A 112 1.31 -18.32 -11.04
N LEU A 113 0.73 -18.19 -9.84
CA LEU A 113 -0.70 -18.38 -9.59
C LEU A 113 -1.28 -17.05 -9.07
N LEU A 114 -2.17 -16.43 -9.84
CA LEU A 114 -2.63 -15.06 -9.60
C LEU A 114 -4.13 -14.94 -9.31
N ASP A 115 -4.86 -16.05 -9.27
CA ASP A 115 -6.32 -16.04 -9.07
C ASP A 115 -6.72 -15.26 -7.80
N ASP A 116 -5.95 -15.42 -6.73
CA ASP A 116 -6.20 -14.80 -5.42
C ASP A 116 -5.51 -13.43 -5.25
N LEU A 117 -4.80 -12.95 -6.28
CA LEU A 117 -4.20 -11.61 -6.25
C LEU A 117 -5.28 -10.57 -6.56
N GLU A 118 -5.67 -9.79 -5.55
CA GLU A 118 -6.60 -8.66 -5.72
C GLU A 118 -5.97 -7.51 -6.54
N GLY A 119 -4.65 -7.53 -6.69
CA GLY A 119 -3.86 -6.63 -7.51
C GLY A 119 -3.17 -5.54 -6.70
N GLY A 120 -2.72 -4.50 -7.39
CA GLY A 120 -2.03 -3.38 -6.76
C GLY A 120 -1.82 -2.23 -7.73
N GLY A 121 -1.02 -1.28 -7.27
CA GLY A 121 -0.37 -0.25 -8.06
C GLY A 121 0.14 -0.65 -9.44
N LEU A 122 -0.09 0.13 -10.51
CA LEU A 122 0.57 -0.17 -11.79
C LEU A 122 2.12 -0.12 -11.66
N ALA A 123 2.66 0.85 -10.92
CA ALA A 123 4.10 0.93 -10.66
C ALA A 123 4.58 -0.27 -9.82
N SER A 124 3.89 -0.62 -8.73
CA SER A 124 4.23 -1.80 -7.91
C SER A 124 4.15 -3.11 -8.71
N LEU A 125 3.13 -3.29 -9.54
CA LEU A 125 3.01 -4.46 -10.41
C LEU A 125 4.14 -4.50 -11.45
N ARG A 126 4.55 -3.35 -11.99
CA ARG A 126 5.73 -3.26 -12.89
C ARG A 126 7.02 -3.64 -12.18
N GLU A 127 7.17 -3.34 -10.89
CA GLU A 127 8.31 -3.81 -10.10
C GLU A 127 8.31 -5.33 -9.91
N VAL A 128 7.15 -5.93 -9.61
CA VAL A 128 7.00 -7.40 -9.55
C VAL A 128 7.27 -8.03 -10.92
N ALA A 129 6.73 -7.45 -11.99
CA ALA A 129 6.97 -7.87 -13.37
C ALA A 129 8.47 -7.86 -13.71
N ALA A 130 9.19 -6.80 -13.34
CA ALA A 130 10.64 -6.74 -13.51
C ALA A 130 11.38 -7.79 -12.66
N GLY A 131 10.86 -8.13 -11.47
CA GLY A 131 11.37 -9.24 -10.65
C GLY A 131 11.19 -10.60 -11.32
N ILE A 132 10.03 -10.86 -11.92
CA ILE A 132 9.75 -12.07 -12.70
C ILE A 132 10.68 -12.14 -13.91
N GLU A 133 10.88 -11.04 -14.63
CA GLU A 133 11.81 -10.98 -15.76
C GLU A 133 13.26 -11.28 -15.34
N ARG A 134 13.71 -10.78 -14.18
CA ARG A 134 15.04 -11.12 -13.63
C ARG A 134 15.15 -12.59 -13.23
N PHE A 135 14.11 -13.16 -12.63
CA PHE A 135 14.06 -14.59 -12.33
C PHE A 135 14.21 -15.41 -13.62
N ARG A 136 13.45 -15.07 -14.66
CA ARG A 136 13.54 -15.71 -15.98
C ARG A 136 14.93 -15.56 -16.60
N ALA A 137 15.52 -14.37 -16.49
CA ALA A 137 16.87 -14.09 -16.99
C ALA A 137 17.98 -14.92 -16.31
N SER A 138 17.71 -15.53 -15.15
CA SER A 138 18.62 -16.50 -14.52
C SER A 138 18.64 -17.88 -15.22
N GLY A 139 17.87 -18.05 -16.30
CA GLY A 139 17.77 -19.30 -17.05
C GLY A 139 16.69 -20.26 -16.54
N LYS A 140 15.93 -19.87 -15.51
CA LYS A 140 14.86 -20.67 -14.91
C LYS A 140 13.53 -20.35 -15.59
N LYS A 141 12.80 -21.41 -15.98
CA LYS A 141 11.51 -21.29 -16.67
C LYS A 141 10.43 -20.76 -15.74
N VAL A 142 9.57 -19.87 -16.23
CA VAL A 142 8.39 -19.34 -15.55
C VAL A 142 7.12 -19.77 -16.30
N THR A 143 6.21 -20.44 -15.61
CA THR A 143 4.88 -20.82 -16.13
C THR A 143 3.81 -20.05 -15.38
N ALA A 144 2.97 -19.28 -16.06
CA ALA A 144 1.77 -18.68 -15.46
C ALA A 144 0.53 -19.54 -15.74
N TRP A 145 -0.28 -19.75 -14.72
CA TRP A 145 -1.61 -20.34 -14.87
C TRP A 145 -2.63 -19.62 -14.00
N GLY A 146 -3.85 -19.49 -14.52
CA GLY A 146 -4.98 -18.90 -13.81
C GLY A 146 -6.30 -19.44 -14.35
N SER A 147 -7.32 -19.37 -13.51
CA SER A 147 -8.70 -19.66 -13.90
C SER A 147 -9.21 -18.62 -14.88
N SER A 148 -8.85 -17.36 -14.64
CA SER A 148 -8.97 -16.20 -15.54
C SER A 148 -7.90 -15.18 -15.15
N TYR A 149 -7.64 -14.18 -16.01
CA TYR A 149 -6.79 -13.05 -15.68
C TYR A 149 -7.55 -11.75 -15.86
N ASN A 150 -7.62 -10.94 -14.81
CA ASN A 150 -7.92 -9.52 -14.98
C ASN A 150 -6.68 -8.74 -15.45
N GLN A 151 -6.85 -7.47 -15.82
CA GLN A 151 -5.79 -6.59 -16.30
C GLN A 151 -4.55 -6.55 -15.38
N ARG A 152 -4.74 -6.60 -14.06
CA ARG A 152 -3.66 -6.49 -13.05
C ARG A 152 -2.84 -7.77 -13.02
N GLN A 153 -3.54 -8.91 -12.93
CA GLN A 153 -2.95 -10.23 -12.92
C GLN A 153 -2.24 -10.49 -14.26
N TYR A 154 -2.86 -10.11 -15.36
CA TYR A 154 -2.32 -10.35 -16.70
C TYR A 154 -1.02 -9.60 -16.97
N LEU A 155 -0.80 -8.42 -16.37
CA LEU A 155 0.50 -7.73 -16.47
C LEU A 155 1.65 -8.62 -15.97
N LEU A 156 1.46 -9.29 -14.84
CA LEU A 156 2.45 -10.20 -14.28
C LEU A 156 2.53 -11.50 -15.10
N ALA A 157 1.39 -12.08 -15.43
CA ALA A 157 1.32 -13.32 -16.23
C ALA A 157 2.03 -13.15 -17.58
N SER A 158 1.87 -12.00 -18.24
CA SER A 158 2.51 -11.71 -19.53
C SER A 158 4.04 -11.83 -19.50
N LYS A 159 4.67 -11.75 -18.32
CA LYS A 159 6.12 -11.88 -18.14
C LYS A 159 6.60 -13.33 -17.99
N ALA A 160 5.70 -14.29 -17.89
CA ALA A 160 6.06 -15.70 -17.92
C ALA A 160 6.60 -16.12 -19.30
N ASP A 161 7.28 -17.26 -19.36
CA ASP A 161 7.65 -17.87 -20.63
C ASP A 161 6.47 -18.53 -21.33
N GLU A 162 5.53 -19.05 -20.53
CA GLU A 162 4.29 -19.68 -20.98
C GLU A 162 3.14 -19.20 -20.09
N VAL A 163 2.04 -18.79 -20.71
CA VAL A 163 0.82 -18.30 -20.05
C VAL A 163 -0.32 -19.22 -20.42
N PHE A 164 -0.87 -19.92 -19.44
CA PHE A 164 -2.03 -20.79 -19.61
C PHE A 164 -3.24 -20.20 -18.89
N VAL A 165 -4.42 -20.47 -19.43
CA VAL A 165 -5.71 -20.14 -18.79
C VAL A 165 -6.61 -21.37 -18.80
N HIS A 166 -7.53 -21.46 -17.86
CA HIS A 166 -8.54 -22.52 -17.87
C HIS A 166 -9.39 -22.47 -19.16
N PRO A 167 -9.85 -23.61 -19.72
CA PRO A 167 -10.70 -23.62 -20.93
C PRO A 167 -12.03 -22.87 -20.82
N MET A 168 -12.48 -22.53 -19.60
CA MET A 168 -13.65 -21.69 -19.33
C MET A 168 -13.29 -20.28 -18.83
N GLY A 169 -12.00 -19.92 -18.91
CA GLY A 169 -11.47 -18.66 -18.43
C GLY A 169 -11.45 -17.56 -19.47
N ALA A 170 -10.86 -16.42 -19.10
CA ALA A 170 -10.67 -15.27 -19.99
C ALA A 170 -9.43 -14.45 -19.60
N VAL A 171 -8.94 -13.65 -20.54
CA VAL A 171 -8.06 -12.51 -20.24
C VAL A 171 -8.87 -11.23 -20.45
N MET A 172 -9.13 -10.49 -19.37
CA MET A 172 -9.95 -9.28 -19.41
C MET A 172 -9.10 -8.02 -19.24
N LEU A 173 -8.99 -7.26 -20.34
CA LEU A 173 -8.31 -5.97 -20.42
C LEU A 173 -9.35 -4.87 -20.68
N GLU A 174 -9.43 -3.89 -19.78
CA GLU A 174 -10.54 -2.93 -19.71
C GLU A 174 -10.09 -1.47 -19.93
N GLY A 175 -8.79 -1.20 -19.90
CA GLY A 175 -8.25 0.15 -20.02
C GLY A 175 -8.18 0.92 -18.69
N PHE A 176 -8.09 2.25 -18.80
CA PHE A 176 -8.09 3.20 -17.69
C PHE A 176 -9.13 4.30 -17.89
N GLY A 177 -9.58 4.89 -16.78
CA GLY A 177 -10.64 5.88 -16.76
C GLY A 177 -11.92 5.27 -16.20
N ARG A 178 -12.25 5.62 -14.96
CA ARG A 178 -13.50 5.24 -14.30
C ARG A 178 -14.35 6.47 -14.07
N TYR A 179 -15.67 6.29 -14.12
CA TYR A 179 -16.60 7.35 -13.72
C TYR A 179 -16.44 7.65 -12.23
N ARG A 180 -16.56 8.93 -11.89
CA ARG A 180 -16.55 9.43 -10.52
C ARG A 180 -17.93 9.99 -10.20
N ASN A 181 -18.35 9.82 -8.95
CA ASN A 181 -19.57 10.42 -8.44
C ASN A 181 -19.38 11.92 -8.19
N TYR A 182 -20.47 12.67 -8.36
CA TYR A 182 -20.55 14.09 -8.05
C TYR A 182 -21.81 14.33 -7.22
N TYR A 183 -21.66 15.12 -6.16
CA TYR A 183 -22.56 15.15 -5.01
C TYR A 183 -23.19 16.52 -4.76
N ARG A 184 -22.85 17.57 -5.54
CA ARG A 184 -23.32 18.94 -5.29
C ARG A 184 -24.83 19.00 -5.05
N ASP A 185 -25.63 18.50 -5.98
CA ASP A 185 -27.10 18.59 -5.85
C ASP A 185 -27.63 17.75 -4.66
N ALA A 186 -26.95 16.66 -4.30
CA ALA A 186 -27.31 15.87 -3.13
C ALA A 186 -27.02 16.63 -1.82
N LEU A 187 -25.87 17.31 -1.76
CA LEU A 187 -25.45 18.15 -0.63
C LEU A 187 -26.37 19.37 -0.48
N ASP A 188 -26.74 20.02 -1.59
CA ASP A 188 -27.70 21.13 -1.62
C ASP A 188 -29.08 20.70 -1.09
N LYS A 189 -29.56 19.51 -1.47
CA LYS A 189 -30.83 18.95 -0.98
C LYS A 189 -30.83 18.77 0.53
N VAL A 190 -29.75 18.25 1.11
CA VAL A 190 -29.64 18.10 2.56
C VAL A 190 -29.32 19.42 3.28
N GLY A 191 -28.93 20.47 2.55
CA GLY A 191 -28.67 21.80 3.10
C GLY A 191 -27.21 22.04 3.51
N VAL A 192 -26.27 21.24 2.99
CA VAL A 192 -24.83 21.42 3.22
C VAL A 192 -24.24 22.25 2.08
N THR A 193 -23.60 23.37 2.40
CA THR A 193 -22.87 24.21 1.45
C THR A 193 -21.38 23.87 1.53
N VAL A 194 -20.74 23.50 0.42
CA VAL A 194 -19.29 23.21 0.39
C VAL A 194 -18.51 24.40 -0.15
N ASN A 195 -17.80 25.13 0.72
CA ASN A 195 -17.00 26.29 0.31
C ASN A 195 -15.58 25.85 -0.05
N LEU A 196 -15.18 26.03 -1.32
CA LEU A 196 -13.85 25.71 -1.82
C LEU A 196 -12.99 26.97 -2.01
N LEU A 197 -11.81 26.97 -1.41
CA LEU A 197 -10.74 27.93 -1.70
C LEU A 197 -9.56 27.17 -2.30
N LYS A 198 -8.99 27.65 -3.41
CA LYS A 198 -7.88 26.92 -4.07
C LYS A 198 -6.96 27.81 -4.87
N VAL A 199 -5.76 27.30 -5.13
CA VAL A 199 -4.87 27.73 -6.21
C VAL A 199 -4.50 26.52 -7.06
N GLY A 200 -4.77 26.64 -8.37
CA GLY A 200 -4.52 25.62 -9.37
C GLY A 200 -5.73 25.30 -10.23
N THR A 201 -5.65 25.59 -11.52
CA THR A 201 -6.68 25.29 -12.53
C THR A 201 -7.06 23.80 -12.51
N TYR A 202 -6.05 22.92 -12.51
CA TYR A 202 -6.20 21.47 -12.54
C TYR A 202 -6.35 20.83 -11.15
N LYS A 203 -6.39 21.63 -10.07
CA LYS A 203 -6.65 21.11 -8.72
C LYS A 203 -8.13 20.77 -8.57
N SER A 204 -8.47 19.53 -8.93
CA SER A 204 -9.84 19.03 -9.10
C SER A 204 -10.37 18.19 -7.93
N PHE A 205 -9.59 18.01 -6.86
CA PHE A 205 -9.95 17.16 -5.72
C PHE A 205 -11.38 17.43 -5.21
N ALA A 206 -11.72 18.71 -5.06
CA ALA A 206 -12.97 19.14 -4.47
C ALA A 206 -14.17 19.13 -5.44
N GLU A 207 -13.95 18.97 -6.75
CA GLU A 207 -15.02 19.06 -7.76
C GLU A 207 -16.20 18.11 -7.51
N PRO A 208 -16.00 16.85 -7.04
CA PRO A 208 -17.11 15.97 -6.64
C PRO A 208 -18.07 16.58 -5.63
N PHE A 209 -17.63 17.53 -4.81
CA PHE A 209 -18.45 18.11 -3.73
C PHE A 209 -19.06 19.46 -4.10
N ILE A 210 -18.60 20.10 -5.18
CA ILE A 210 -19.02 21.45 -5.59
C ILE A 210 -19.61 21.52 -7.01
N ALA A 211 -19.56 20.42 -7.76
CA ALA A 211 -20.08 20.30 -9.12
C ALA A 211 -20.88 18.99 -9.31
N ASN A 212 -21.48 18.83 -10.49
CA ASN A 212 -22.18 17.61 -10.94
C ASN A 212 -21.44 16.88 -12.07
N GLY A 213 -20.24 17.33 -12.40
CA GLY A 213 -19.41 16.76 -13.45
C GLY A 213 -18.03 17.42 -13.44
N PRO A 214 -17.05 16.83 -14.13
CA PRO A 214 -15.70 17.37 -14.17
C PRO A 214 -15.67 18.72 -14.89
N SER A 215 -14.81 19.62 -14.44
CA SER A 215 -14.43 20.79 -15.25
C SER A 215 -13.72 20.38 -16.53
N GLU A 216 -13.68 21.25 -17.54
CA GLU A 216 -12.93 20.99 -18.78
C GLU A 216 -11.45 20.71 -18.51
N ALA A 217 -10.85 21.47 -17.57
CA ALA A 217 -9.47 21.27 -17.15
C ALA A 217 -9.26 19.90 -16.49
N ALA A 218 -10.17 19.48 -15.60
CA ALA A 218 -10.09 18.16 -14.98
C ALA A 218 -10.22 17.04 -16.02
N ALA A 219 -11.17 17.14 -16.95
CA ALA A 219 -11.36 16.17 -18.02
C ALA A 219 -10.16 16.08 -18.97
N GLU A 220 -9.52 17.21 -19.28
CA GLU A 220 -8.28 17.27 -20.07
C GLU A 220 -7.12 16.55 -19.36
N ALA A 221 -6.89 16.88 -18.08
CA ALA A 221 -5.82 16.28 -17.29
C ALA A 221 -6.02 14.78 -17.09
N ASP A 222 -7.23 14.34 -16.75
CA ASP A 222 -7.56 12.93 -16.54
C ASP A 222 -7.39 12.12 -17.83
N ARG A 223 -7.82 12.66 -18.98
CA ARG A 223 -7.63 12.00 -20.29
C ARG A 223 -6.15 11.83 -20.63
N TYR A 224 -5.35 12.89 -20.44
CA TYR A 224 -3.92 12.84 -20.72
C TYR A 224 -3.18 11.86 -19.79
N LEU A 225 -3.55 11.81 -18.51
CA LEU A 225 -3.01 10.87 -17.54
C LEU A 225 -3.38 9.42 -17.91
N ASN A 226 -4.67 9.13 -18.09
CA ASN A 226 -5.18 7.78 -18.33
C ASN A 226 -4.61 7.20 -19.63
N ASN A 227 -4.53 8.00 -20.69
CA ASN A 227 -3.92 7.56 -21.95
C ASN A 227 -2.43 7.22 -21.76
N GLY A 228 -1.67 8.05 -21.02
CA GLY A 228 -0.26 7.77 -20.74
C GLY A 228 -0.04 6.48 -19.93
N LEU A 229 -0.89 6.23 -18.93
CA LEU A 229 -0.86 4.98 -18.16
C LEU A 229 -1.24 3.79 -19.05
N TRP A 230 -2.24 3.94 -19.92
CA TRP A 230 -2.72 2.88 -20.79
C TRP A 230 -1.67 2.48 -21.81
N THR A 231 -1.04 3.47 -22.45
CA THR A 231 0.09 3.24 -23.37
C THR A 231 1.24 2.53 -22.66
N THR A 232 1.54 2.89 -21.41
CA THR A 232 2.60 2.21 -20.63
C THR A 232 2.24 0.74 -20.42
N TYR A 233 1.00 0.45 -20.01
CA TYR A 233 0.50 -0.91 -19.82
C TYR A 233 0.53 -1.74 -21.11
N THR A 234 -0.06 -1.23 -22.19
CA THR A 234 -0.18 -2.00 -23.44
C THR A 234 1.20 -2.26 -24.05
N THR A 235 2.11 -1.27 -24.01
CA THR A 235 3.49 -1.45 -24.48
C THR A 235 4.20 -2.56 -23.72
N ASP A 236 4.05 -2.63 -22.39
CA ASP A 236 4.68 -3.68 -21.58
C ASP A 236 4.17 -5.09 -21.94
N VAL A 237 2.86 -5.22 -22.14
CA VAL A 237 2.20 -6.49 -22.44
C VAL A 237 2.47 -6.92 -23.87
N GLU A 238 2.33 -6.02 -24.85
CA GLU A 238 2.61 -6.29 -26.26
C GLU A 238 4.06 -6.72 -26.45
N LYS A 239 5.01 -6.02 -25.80
CA LYS A 239 6.42 -6.41 -25.82
C LYS A 239 6.64 -7.79 -25.21
N ALA A 240 6.03 -8.09 -24.07
CA ALA A 240 6.22 -9.35 -23.38
C ALA A 240 5.63 -10.55 -24.16
N ARG A 241 4.47 -10.34 -24.80
CA ARG A 241 3.77 -11.33 -25.63
C ARG A 241 4.21 -11.34 -27.09
N LYS A 242 5.16 -10.48 -27.47
CA LYS A 242 5.66 -10.31 -28.85
C LYS A 242 4.54 -10.00 -29.86
N LEU A 243 3.58 -9.19 -29.42
CA LEU A 243 2.50 -8.70 -30.27
C LEU A 243 2.94 -7.44 -31.02
N PRO A 244 2.36 -7.16 -32.21
CA PRO A 244 2.53 -5.87 -32.87
C PRO A 244 2.06 -4.72 -31.98
N ALA A 245 2.69 -3.55 -32.13
CA ALA A 245 2.26 -2.35 -31.43
C ALA A 245 0.79 -2.02 -31.75
N GLY A 246 -0.02 -1.77 -30.72
CA GLY A 246 -1.46 -1.48 -30.85
C GLY A 246 -2.36 -2.71 -31.05
N ALA A 247 -1.79 -3.93 -31.01
CA ALA A 247 -2.57 -5.15 -31.11
C ALA A 247 -3.63 -5.27 -30.00
N ILE A 248 -3.32 -4.85 -28.77
CA ILE A 248 -4.29 -4.91 -27.66
C ILE A 248 -5.50 -4.02 -27.96
N MET A 249 -5.28 -2.79 -28.42
CA MET A 249 -6.37 -1.89 -28.80
C MET A 249 -7.20 -2.47 -29.93
N ALA A 250 -6.55 -2.99 -30.97
CA ALA A 250 -7.24 -3.60 -32.10
C ALA A 250 -8.08 -4.83 -31.67
N SER A 251 -7.63 -5.60 -30.66
CA SER A 251 -8.40 -6.70 -30.08
C SER A 251 -9.59 -6.22 -29.25
N ILE A 252 -9.43 -5.14 -28.48
CA ILE A 252 -10.53 -4.55 -27.69
C ILE A 252 -11.61 -3.98 -28.62
N ASP A 253 -11.21 -3.24 -29.66
CA ASP A 253 -12.13 -2.61 -30.60
C ASP A 253 -12.96 -3.65 -31.38
N LYS A 254 -12.40 -4.85 -31.59
CA LYS A 254 -13.03 -5.97 -32.30
C LYS A 254 -13.51 -7.09 -31.37
N LEU A 255 -13.63 -6.81 -30.07
CA LEU A 255 -13.92 -7.85 -29.09
C LEU A 255 -15.23 -8.60 -29.41
N PRO A 256 -16.36 -7.93 -29.75
CA PRO A 256 -17.60 -8.63 -30.11
C PRO A 256 -17.41 -9.63 -31.25
N GLU A 257 -16.73 -9.25 -32.32
CA GLU A 257 -16.47 -10.08 -33.49
C GLU A 257 -15.53 -11.25 -33.16
N LEU A 258 -14.51 -11.01 -32.33
CA LEU A 258 -13.58 -12.05 -31.88
C LEU A 258 -14.29 -13.10 -31.02
N ILE A 259 -15.24 -12.70 -30.18
CA ILE A 259 -16.05 -13.63 -29.37
C ILE A 259 -17.06 -14.39 -30.24
N GLU A 260 -17.71 -13.73 -31.19
CA GLU A 260 -18.62 -14.38 -32.13
C GLU A 260 -17.89 -15.44 -32.98
N ALA A 261 -16.70 -15.12 -33.47
CA ALA A 261 -15.87 -16.04 -34.28
C ALA A 261 -15.46 -17.32 -33.55
N THR A 262 -15.53 -17.36 -32.22
CA THR A 262 -15.26 -18.56 -31.40
C THR A 262 -16.52 -19.22 -30.85
N GLY A 263 -17.70 -18.77 -31.27
CA GLY A 263 -18.99 -19.27 -30.79
C GLY A 263 -19.25 -18.93 -29.31
N GLY A 264 -18.74 -17.78 -28.83
CA GLY A 264 -18.87 -17.35 -27.44
C GLY A 264 -17.77 -17.85 -26.50
N ASP A 265 -16.78 -18.58 -27.00
CA ASP A 265 -15.68 -19.14 -26.21
C ASP A 265 -14.56 -18.09 -26.02
N ILE A 266 -14.59 -17.40 -24.88
CA ILE A 266 -13.65 -16.31 -24.54
C ILE A 266 -12.23 -16.84 -24.33
N ALA A 267 -12.06 -18.07 -23.84
CA ALA A 267 -10.76 -18.70 -23.66
C ALA A 267 -10.10 -18.93 -25.03
N LYS A 268 -10.85 -19.48 -25.99
CA LYS A 268 -10.39 -19.60 -27.39
C LYS A 268 -10.13 -18.25 -28.04
N ALA A 269 -10.94 -17.23 -27.76
CA ALA A 269 -10.69 -15.89 -28.29
C ALA A 269 -9.36 -15.31 -27.75
N SER A 270 -9.09 -15.51 -26.45
CA SER A 270 -7.83 -15.11 -25.81
C SER A 270 -6.62 -15.85 -26.42
N LEU A 271 -6.77 -17.14 -26.72
CA LEU A 271 -5.75 -17.96 -27.40
C LEU A 271 -5.52 -17.48 -28.85
N ASN A 272 -6.58 -17.27 -29.61
CA ASN A 272 -6.51 -16.80 -31.00
C ASN A 272 -5.88 -15.40 -31.11
N ALA A 273 -6.14 -14.54 -30.12
CA ALA A 273 -5.50 -13.24 -29.96
C ALA A 273 -4.04 -13.32 -29.46
N LYS A 274 -3.51 -14.53 -29.21
CA LYS A 274 -2.16 -14.80 -28.69
C LYS A 274 -1.87 -14.18 -27.32
N LEU A 275 -2.93 -13.88 -26.56
CA LEU A 275 -2.82 -13.43 -25.18
C LEU A 275 -2.36 -14.58 -24.26
N VAL A 276 -2.70 -15.82 -24.61
CA VAL A 276 -2.25 -17.02 -23.88
C VAL A 276 -1.59 -17.99 -24.84
N ASP A 277 -0.79 -18.91 -24.31
CA ASP A 277 -0.07 -19.95 -25.05
C ASP A 277 -0.84 -21.27 -25.11
N GLY A 278 -1.85 -21.44 -24.25
CA GLY A 278 -2.72 -22.61 -24.30
C GLY A 278 -3.83 -22.58 -23.26
N LEU A 279 -4.79 -23.48 -23.46
CA LEU A 279 -5.89 -23.72 -22.54
C LEU A 279 -5.58 -24.99 -21.75
N LYS A 280 -5.48 -24.89 -20.42
CA LYS A 280 -5.14 -26.02 -19.55
C LYS A 280 -5.91 -26.00 -18.26
N THR A 281 -6.31 -27.17 -17.77
CA THR A 281 -6.84 -27.33 -16.42
C THR A 281 -5.71 -27.38 -15.38
N ARG A 282 -6.06 -27.22 -14.11
CA ARG A 282 -5.07 -27.21 -13.01
C ARG A 282 -4.33 -28.54 -12.88
N ASP A 283 -5.00 -29.65 -13.11
CA ASP A 283 -4.40 -30.98 -13.08
C ASP A 283 -3.45 -31.22 -14.27
N GLU A 284 -3.75 -30.68 -15.45
CA GLU A 284 -2.83 -30.71 -16.59
C GLU A 284 -1.56 -29.88 -16.32
N ILE A 285 -1.67 -28.73 -15.64
CA ILE A 285 -0.50 -27.97 -15.19
C ILE A 285 0.32 -28.74 -14.17
N ARG A 286 -0.34 -29.38 -13.20
CA ARG A 286 0.33 -30.25 -12.22
C ARG A 286 1.13 -31.35 -12.94
N GLN A 287 0.51 -32.05 -13.88
CA GLN A 287 1.18 -33.09 -14.68
C GLN A 287 2.34 -32.53 -15.50
N LEU A 288 2.17 -31.35 -16.11
CA LEU A 288 3.21 -30.67 -16.88
C LEU A 288 4.43 -30.35 -16.02
N MET A 289 4.21 -29.81 -14.81
CA MET A 289 5.29 -29.48 -13.89
C MET A 289 5.97 -30.72 -13.32
N MET A 290 5.23 -31.81 -13.07
CA MET A 290 5.81 -33.11 -12.68
C MET A 290 6.69 -33.70 -13.78
N ALA A 291 6.29 -33.57 -15.04
CA ALA A 291 7.05 -34.07 -16.18
C ALA A 291 8.33 -33.28 -16.46
N ARG A 292 8.31 -31.96 -16.20
CA ARG A 292 9.46 -31.06 -16.41
C ARG A 292 10.42 -30.99 -15.22
N GLY A 293 9.93 -31.24 -14.02
CA GLY A 293 10.66 -31.09 -12.76
C GLY A 293 10.92 -32.40 -12.04
N ALA A 294 10.89 -32.34 -10.71
CA ALA A 294 10.89 -33.51 -9.85
C ALA A 294 9.50 -33.69 -9.21
N LYS A 295 9.17 -34.92 -8.83
CA LYS A 295 7.98 -35.20 -8.02
C LYS A 295 8.24 -34.91 -6.55
N ASP A 296 7.18 -34.64 -5.80
CA ASP A 296 7.22 -34.61 -4.34
C ASP A 296 7.44 -36.01 -3.74
N GLU A 297 7.54 -36.09 -2.41
CA GLU A 297 7.82 -37.35 -1.69
C GLU A 297 6.73 -38.41 -1.92
N ASP A 298 5.47 -37.98 -2.02
CA ASP A 298 4.32 -38.87 -2.24
C ASP A 298 4.11 -39.25 -3.72
N GLY A 299 4.84 -38.60 -4.65
CA GLY A 299 4.74 -38.83 -6.09
C GLY A 299 3.47 -38.29 -6.74
N ASN A 300 2.60 -37.62 -5.97
CA ASN A 300 1.28 -37.14 -6.39
C ASN A 300 1.30 -35.69 -6.88
N ASN A 301 2.39 -34.96 -6.63
CA ASN A 301 2.54 -33.58 -7.09
C ASN A 301 3.96 -33.33 -7.61
N PHE A 302 4.19 -32.15 -8.17
CA PHE A 302 5.55 -31.69 -8.44
C PHE A 302 6.17 -31.13 -7.16
N ARG A 303 7.48 -31.29 -7.02
CA ARG A 303 8.25 -30.75 -5.91
C ARG A 303 8.17 -29.24 -5.93
N GLN A 304 7.64 -28.67 -4.86
CA GLN A 304 7.36 -27.25 -4.79
C GLN A 304 7.60 -26.65 -3.41
N VAL A 305 7.78 -25.33 -3.38
CA VAL A 305 7.77 -24.51 -2.18
C VAL A 305 6.86 -23.31 -2.44
N SER A 306 5.94 -23.02 -1.51
CA SER A 306 5.04 -21.88 -1.62
C SER A 306 5.79 -20.55 -1.45
N TYR A 307 5.15 -19.44 -1.85
CA TYR A 307 5.69 -18.10 -1.61
C TYR A 307 5.96 -17.85 -0.12
N SER A 308 5.00 -18.18 0.75
CA SER A 308 5.11 -17.97 2.20
C SER A 308 6.21 -18.81 2.84
N ASP A 309 6.32 -20.09 2.44
CA ASP A 309 7.35 -20.99 2.99
C ASP A 309 8.75 -20.60 2.53
N TYR A 310 8.89 -20.07 1.32
CA TYR A 310 10.17 -19.56 0.83
C TYR A 310 10.54 -18.25 1.53
N LEU A 311 9.58 -17.34 1.69
CA LEU A 311 9.77 -16.08 2.43
C LEU A 311 10.23 -16.34 3.87
N ALA A 312 9.65 -17.32 4.56
CA ALA A 312 10.04 -17.68 5.94
C ALA A 312 11.49 -18.17 6.08
N ARG A 313 12.12 -18.60 4.97
CA ARG A 313 13.55 -19.01 4.93
C ARG A 313 14.50 -17.84 4.71
N LEU A 314 14.00 -16.67 4.35
CA LEU A 314 14.85 -15.51 4.13
C LEU A 314 15.31 -14.95 5.48
N HIS A 315 16.63 -14.86 5.64
CA HIS A 315 17.27 -14.31 6.82
C HIS A 315 18.18 -13.14 6.39
N PRO A 316 17.63 -11.91 6.32
CA PRO A 316 18.43 -10.76 5.94
C PRO A 316 19.55 -10.53 6.96
N ALA A 317 20.71 -10.08 6.47
CA ALA A 317 21.82 -9.71 7.32
C ALA A 317 21.38 -8.65 8.35
N ARG A 318 21.83 -8.78 9.60
CA ARG A 318 21.45 -7.87 10.70
C ARG A 318 22.53 -6.87 11.09
N ILE A 319 23.77 -7.10 10.65
CA ILE A 319 24.95 -6.34 11.06
C ILE A 319 25.59 -5.72 9.81
N GLY A 320 26.19 -4.55 9.96
CA GLY A 320 26.95 -3.86 8.92
C GLY A 320 26.26 -2.64 8.34
N ASP A 321 27.01 -1.93 7.50
CA ASP A 321 26.58 -0.71 6.83
C ASP A 321 25.39 -0.97 5.90
N ALA A 322 24.44 -0.03 5.88
CA ALA A 322 23.18 -0.21 5.19
C ALA A 322 22.66 1.06 4.52
N VAL A 323 21.79 0.84 3.54
CA VAL A 323 20.83 1.82 3.06
C VAL A 323 19.57 1.71 3.93
N GLY A 324 19.20 2.80 4.61
CA GLY A 324 17.98 2.89 5.40
C GLY A 324 16.78 3.21 4.51
N VAL A 325 15.67 2.48 4.66
CA VAL A 325 14.45 2.70 3.88
C VAL A 325 13.36 3.18 4.81
N VAL A 326 12.82 4.37 4.54
CA VAL A 326 11.63 4.91 5.21
C VAL A 326 10.47 4.86 4.23
N ILE A 327 9.37 4.24 4.63
CA ILE A 327 8.14 4.15 3.82
C ILE A 327 7.20 5.30 4.21
N ALA A 328 6.69 6.01 3.22
CA ALA A 328 5.65 7.02 3.35
C ALA A 328 4.47 6.61 2.45
N SER A 329 3.63 5.71 2.96
CA SER A 329 2.46 5.16 2.25
C SER A 329 1.16 5.66 2.88
N GLY A 330 0.25 6.19 2.06
CA GLY A 330 -1.04 6.72 2.48
C GLY A 330 -1.11 8.26 2.56
N GLU A 331 -2.24 8.77 3.06
CA GLU A 331 -2.48 10.20 3.24
C GLU A 331 -1.58 10.79 4.33
N ILE A 332 -1.11 12.03 4.12
CA ILE A 332 -0.21 12.76 5.03
C ILE A 332 -1.04 13.59 6.02
N GLY A 333 -1.05 13.20 7.29
CA GLY A 333 -1.51 14.01 8.41
C GLY A 333 -0.35 14.70 9.14
N ASP A 334 -0.66 15.57 10.09
CA ASP A 334 0.37 16.30 10.86
C ASP A 334 1.03 15.44 11.94
N GLY A 335 0.23 14.57 12.58
CA GLY A 335 0.57 13.93 13.83
C GLY A 335 1.34 12.62 13.70
N VAL A 336 0.96 11.68 14.57
CA VAL A 336 1.47 10.31 14.57
C VAL A 336 0.46 9.43 13.86
N ALA A 337 0.91 8.65 12.88
CA ALA A 337 0.06 7.69 12.17
C ALA A 337 0.59 6.24 12.35
N PRO A 338 -0.30 5.23 12.29
CA PRO A 338 0.10 3.83 12.13
C PRO A 338 0.57 3.53 10.70
N ALA A 339 1.09 2.32 10.48
CA ALA A 339 1.41 1.82 9.15
C ALA A 339 0.19 1.89 8.21
N GLY A 340 0.45 2.24 6.94
CA GLY A 340 -0.60 2.50 5.93
C GLY A 340 -1.19 3.92 5.95
N ALA A 341 -0.70 4.81 6.82
CA ALA A 341 -0.94 6.25 6.77
C ALA A 341 0.33 7.01 7.12
N VAL A 342 0.47 8.25 6.64
CA VAL A 342 1.67 9.06 6.87
C VAL A 342 1.40 10.10 7.95
N GLY A 343 2.12 10.04 9.06
CA GLY A 343 2.08 11.05 10.11
C GLY A 343 3.32 11.92 10.06
N GLY A 344 3.17 13.23 9.86
CA GLY A 344 4.25 14.20 9.80
C GLY A 344 5.25 14.03 10.95
N LEU A 345 4.78 13.91 12.19
CA LEU A 345 5.64 13.69 13.36
C LEU A 345 6.24 12.27 13.44
N SER A 346 5.50 11.21 13.10
CA SER A 346 6.05 9.84 13.14
C SER A 346 7.09 9.60 12.06
N THR A 347 6.82 10.01 10.83
CA THR A 347 7.74 9.82 9.69
C THR A 347 9.00 10.68 9.85
N SER A 348 8.87 11.91 10.35
CA SER A 348 10.00 12.76 10.73
C SER A 348 10.93 12.08 11.75
N ARG A 349 10.37 11.37 12.74
CA ARG A 349 11.16 10.61 13.72
C ARG A 349 11.90 9.42 13.10
N LEU A 350 11.29 8.71 12.15
CA LEU A 350 11.96 7.61 11.43
C LEU A 350 13.13 8.14 10.59
N ILE A 351 12.95 9.26 9.90
CA ILE A 351 14.03 9.91 9.13
C ILE A 351 15.15 10.35 10.07
N ARG A 352 14.81 10.97 11.21
CA ARG A 352 15.77 11.34 12.24
C ARG A 352 16.54 10.13 12.77
N GLN A 353 15.86 9.02 13.06
CA GLN A 353 16.48 7.78 13.51
C GLN A 353 17.47 7.27 12.45
N ALA A 354 17.08 7.25 11.18
CA ALA A 354 17.97 6.88 10.07
C ALA A 354 19.18 7.82 9.94
N ARG A 355 18.99 9.12 10.20
CA ARG A 355 20.07 10.12 10.22
C ARG A 355 21.03 9.89 11.37
N GLU A 356 20.55 9.50 12.55
CA GLU A 356 21.37 9.36 13.76
C GLU A 356 22.02 7.98 13.91
N ASP A 357 21.50 6.96 13.23
CA ASP A 357 22.08 5.61 13.22
C ASP A 357 23.38 5.56 12.39
N LYS A 358 24.50 5.23 13.04
CA LYS A 358 25.83 5.13 12.40
C LYS A 358 25.94 4.01 11.36
N ALA A 359 25.11 2.97 11.44
CA ALA A 359 25.10 1.89 10.45
C ALA A 359 24.40 2.30 9.15
N ILE A 360 23.52 3.30 9.19
CA ILE A 360 22.84 3.81 7.99
C ILE A 360 23.74 4.83 7.30
N LYS A 361 24.09 4.58 6.03
CA LYS A 361 24.98 5.46 5.24
C LYS A 361 24.26 6.30 4.19
N ALA A 362 23.08 5.85 3.74
CA ALA A 362 22.16 6.61 2.90
C ALA A 362 20.72 6.27 3.26
N VAL A 363 19.80 7.15 2.89
CA VAL A 363 18.36 6.97 3.10
C VAL A 363 17.64 6.90 1.76
N VAL A 364 16.76 5.92 1.60
CA VAL A 364 15.75 5.88 0.56
C VAL A 364 14.39 6.20 1.18
N LEU A 365 13.73 7.24 0.67
CA LEU A 365 12.33 7.53 0.99
C LEU A 365 11.45 6.89 -0.08
N ARG A 366 10.73 5.82 0.29
CA ARG A 366 9.75 5.17 -0.59
C ARG A 366 8.38 5.80 -0.40
N ILE A 367 7.88 6.49 -1.42
CA ILE A 367 6.64 7.28 -1.33
C ILE A 367 5.52 6.59 -2.12
N ASP A 368 4.40 6.31 -1.46
CA ASP A 368 3.14 5.94 -2.11
C ASP A 368 1.98 6.74 -1.48
N SER A 369 1.92 8.04 -1.80
CA SER A 369 1.07 9.02 -1.14
C SER A 369 0.40 9.99 -2.13
N PRO A 370 -0.93 10.22 -2.00
CA PRO A 370 -1.64 11.27 -2.72
C PRO A 370 -1.39 12.68 -2.14
N GLY A 371 -0.61 12.78 -1.06
CA GLY A 371 -0.41 14.01 -0.29
C GLY A 371 -1.31 14.08 0.93
N GLY A 372 -1.70 15.29 1.32
CA GLY A 372 -2.44 15.59 2.56
C GLY A 372 -2.06 16.95 3.10
N SER A 373 -1.88 17.06 4.41
CA SER A 373 -1.48 18.29 5.09
C SER A 373 -0.16 18.86 4.56
N ALA A 374 -0.17 20.16 4.24
CA ALA A 374 1.04 20.90 3.88
C ALA A 374 2.03 20.97 5.06
N PHE A 375 1.53 21.13 6.29
CA PHE A 375 2.38 21.21 7.49
C PHE A 375 3.06 19.86 7.79
N GLY A 376 2.31 18.76 7.79
CA GLY A 376 2.87 17.41 7.93
C GLY A 376 3.92 17.10 6.86
N SER A 377 3.68 17.55 5.62
CA SER A 377 4.66 17.43 4.53
C SER A 377 5.93 18.24 4.79
N GLU A 378 5.81 19.46 5.33
CA GLU A 378 6.97 20.30 5.64
C GLU A 378 7.82 19.74 6.78
N LEU A 379 7.21 19.14 7.81
CA LEU A 379 7.95 18.44 8.87
C LEU A 379 8.86 17.34 8.30
N ILE A 380 8.29 16.50 7.42
CA ILE A 380 9.03 15.41 6.75
C ILE A 380 10.14 15.98 5.86
N ARG A 381 9.80 16.96 5.01
CA ARG A 381 10.76 17.60 4.09
C ARG A 381 11.95 18.17 4.85
N ARG A 382 11.70 18.82 5.98
CA ARG A 382 12.74 19.41 6.83
C ARG A 382 13.68 18.36 7.41
N GLU A 383 13.20 17.20 7.85
CA GLU A 383 14.08 16.13 8.34
C GLU A 383 14.94 15.51 7.23
N LEU A 384 14.43 15.43 5.99
CA LEU A 384 15.24 15.00 4.84
C LEU A 384 16.34 16.01 4.52
N GLU A 385 16.02 17.31 4.55
CA GLU A 385 16.99 18.39 4.39
C GLU A 385 18.11 18.30 5.43
N LEU A 386 17.75 18.11 6.71
CA LEU A 386 18.73 17.91 7.79
C LEU A 386 19.55 16.64 7.61
N THR A 387 18.96 15.57 7.08
CA THR A 387 19.66 14.31 6.79
C THR A 387 20.73 14.50 5.72
N ARG A 388 20.41 15.24 4.65
CA ARG A 388 21.38 15.61 3.61
C ARG A 388 22.46 16.54 4.14
N ALA A 389 22.09 17.52 4.95
CA ALA A 389 23.05 18.43 5.58
C ALA A 389 24.02 17.70 6.53
N ALA A 390 23.61 16.57 7.11
CA ALA A 390 24.46 15.68 7.90
C ALA A 390 25.38 14.77 7.05
N GLY A 391 25.39 14.93 5.73
CA GLY A 391 26.26 14.17 4.81
C GLY A 391 25.72 12.81 4.41
N LYS A 392 24.48 12.44 4.78
CA LYS A 392 23.85 11.20 4.35
C LYS A 392 23.03 11.44 3.09
N PRO A 393 23.34 10.78 1.95
CA PRO A 393 22.55 10.90 0.74
C PRO A 393 21.11 10.47 0.96
N VAL A 394 20.17 11.21 0.36
CA VAL A 394 18.73 10.90 0.37
C VAL A 394 18.29 10.67 -1.08
N VAL A 395 17.74 9.49 -1.38
CA VAL A 395 17.16 9.17 -2.69
C VAL A 395 15.67 8.91 -2.52
N VAL A 396 14.84 9.50 -3.38
CA VAL A 396 13.41 9.26 -3.40
C VAL A 396 13.10 8.16 -4.41
N SER A 397 12.30 7.19 -3.98
CA SER A 397 11.67 6.18 -4.82
C SER A 397 10.16 6.41 -4.82
N MET A 398 9.60 6.90 -5.92
CA MET A 398 8.16 7.06 -6.06
C MET A 398 7.52 5.72 -6.45
N GLY A 399 6.50 5.30 -5.70
CA GLY A 399 5.66 4.14 -5.96
C GLY A 399 4.51 4.49 -6.90
N ASN A 400 3.30 4.11 -6.55
CA ASN A 400 2.14 4.31 -7.43
C ASN A 400 1.72 5.76 -7.50
N VAL A 401 1.74 6.45 -6.36
CA VAL A 401 1.39 7.86 -6.27
C VAL A 401 2.45 8.59 -5.45
N ALA A 402 2.93 9.73 -5.92
CA ALA A 402 3.75 10.66 -5.16
C ALA A 402 3.35 12.07 -5.57
N ALA A 403 2.11 12.43 -5.29
CA ALA A 403 1.46 13.65 -5.77
C ALA A 403 1.21 14.63 -4.63
N SER A 404 1.18 15.93 -4.94
CA SER A 404 0.89 17.00 -4.01
C SER A 404 1.82 16.97 -2.79
N GLY A 405 1.36 16.73 -1.57
CA GLY A 405 2.24 16.57 -0.40
C GLY A 405 3.28 15.46 -0.57
N GLY A 406 2.94 14.39 -1.30
CA GLY A 406 3.90 13.34 -1.69
C GLY A 406 5.01 13.86 -2.60
N TYR A 407 4.71 14.83 -3.48
CA TYR A 407 5.72 15.54 -4.26
C TYR A 407 6.51 16.53 -3.38
N TRP A 408 5.85 17.23 -2.45
CA TRP A 408 6.50 18.15 -1.51
C TRP A 408 7.62 17.47 -0.73
N ILE A 409 7.35 16.32 -0.12
CA ILE A 409 8.36 15.56 0.64
C ILE A 409 9.48 15.01 -0.25
N SER A 410 9.26 14.86 -1.56
CA SER A 410 10.30 14.40 -2.49
C SER A 410 11.38 15.44 -2.81
N THR A 411 11.08 16.74 -2.56
CA THR A 411 11.91 17.86 -3.02
C THR A 411 13.24 18.00 -2.28
N SER A 412 13.38 17.43 -1.08
CA SER A 412 14.62 17.49 -0.29
C SER A 412 15.42 16.19 -0.40
N SER A 413 15.78 15.85 -1.64
CA SER A 413 16.54 14.64 -2.00
C SER A 413 17.71 14.97 -2.95
N ASP A 414 18.63 14.03 -3.11
CA ASP A 414 19.73 14.08 -4.07
C ASP A 414 19.36 13.49 -5.44
N GLU A 415 18.29 12.70 -5.49
CA GLU A 415 17.71 12.15 -6.72
C GLU A 415 16.26 11.73 -6.47
N VAL A 416 15.39 12.03 -7.43
CA VAL A 416 14.01 11.57 -7.50
C VAL A 416 13.85 10.57 -8.64
N ILE A 417 13.59 9.32 -8.29
CA ILE A 417 13.34 8.22 -9.23
C ILE A 417 11.87 7.85 -9.16
N ALA A 418 11.23 7.74 -10.32
CA ALA A 418 9.83 7.33 -10.44
C ALA A 418 9.69 6.21 -11.47
N ASP A 419 8.73 5.31 -11.29
CA ASP A 419 8.35 4.41 -12.37
C ASP A 419 7.63 5.19 -13.48
N ALA A 420 7.65 4.69 -14.72
CA ALA A 420 6.96 5.32 -15.84
C ALA A 420 5.47 5.53 -15.58
N ALA A 421 4.84 4.64 -14.80
CA ALA A 421 3.44 4.66 -14.43
C ALA A 421 3.13 5.30 -13.07
N THR A 422 4.12 5.83 -12.35
CA THR A 422 3.87 6.63 -11.13
C THR A 422 2.96 7.80 -11.45
N ILE A 423 2.01 8.15 -10.58
CA ILE A 423 1.24 9.40 -10.67
C ILE A 423 1.88 10.42 -9.73
N THR A 424 2.40 11.53 -10.26
CA THR A 424 3.10 12.56 -9.49
C THR A 424 2.69 13.97 -9.93
N GLY A 425 3.39 15.01 -9.45
CA GLY A 425 3.02 16.40 -9.63
C GLY A 425 1.94 16.82 -8.64
N SER A 426 0.80 17.29 -9.14
CA SER A 426 -0.30 17.89 -8.37
C SER A 426 0.15 19.04 -7.45
N ILE A 427 1.11 19.84 -7.92
CA ILE A 427 1.63 21.02 -7.22
C ILE A 427 0.53 22.08 -7.21
N GLY A 428 -0.23 22.14 -6.11
CA GLY A 428 -1.39 22.99 -5.92
C GLY A 428 -1.98 22.79 -4.53
N VAL A 429 -2.71 23.80 -4.05
CA VAL A 429 -3.17 23.90 -2.66
C VAL A 429 -4.66 24.25 -2.64
N PHE A 430 -5.41 23.65 -1.72
CA PHE A 430 -6.81 23.98 -1.52
C PHE A 430 -7.22 23.87 -0.04
N ALA A 431 -8.38 24.42 0.29
CA ALA A 431 -9.10 24.18 1.53
C ALA A 431 -10.60 24.02 1.22
N ILE A 432 -11.25 23.11 1.95
CA ILE A 432 -12.70 22.92 1.91
C ILE A 432 -13.27 23.28 3.28
N LEU A 433 -14.30 24.12 3.31
CA LEU A 433 -14.98 24.57 4.52
C LEU A 433 -16.49 24.30 4.36
N PRO A 434 -16.99 23.11 4.74
CA PRO A 434 -18.42 22.83 4.67
C PRO A 434 -19.19 23.63 5.73
N THR A 435 -20.34 24.18 5.36
CA THR A 435 -21.28 24.82 6.27
C THR A 435 -22.66 24.14 6.17
N ALA A 436 -23.39 24.13 7.28
CA ALA A 436 -24.67 23.46 7.49
C ALA A 436 -25.73 24.46 7.98
N GLU A 437 -25.58 25.73 7.64
CA GLU A 437 -26.50 26.81 8.02
C GLU A 437 -27.93 26.55 7.55
N LYS A 438 -28.08 25.94 6.36
CA LYS A 438 -29.41 25.58 5.83
C LYS A 438 -29.96 24.31 6.49
N VAL A 439 -29.11 23.44 7.02
CA VAL A 439 -29.55 22.24 7.77
C VAL A 439 -30.21 22.69 9.08
N ILE A 440 -29.53 23.51 9.86
CA ILE A 440 -30.06 23.95 11.16
C ILE A 440 -31.28 24.83 11.00
N ASP A 441 -31.35 25.66 9.95
CA ASP A 441 -32.52 26.49 9.64
C ASP A 441 -33.74 25.62 9.33
N LYS A 442 -33.57 24.58 8.49
CA LYS A 442 -34.62 23.57 8.22
C LYS A 442 -35.08 22.83 9.49
N LEU A 443 -34.19 22.66 10.47
CA LEU A 443 -34.51 22.01 11.75
C LEU A 443 -35.08 22.98 12.80
N GLY A 444 -35.19 24.27 12.49
CA GLY A 444 -35.62 25.30 13.46
C GLY A 444 -34.62 25.52 14.60
N ILE A 445 -33.35 25.17 14.39
CA ILE A 445 -32.27 25.33 15.37
C ILE A 445 -31.61 26.69 15.13
N HIS A 446 -31.73 27.57 16.11
CA HIS A 446 -31.11 28.89 16.08
C HIS A 446 -29.88 28.93 17.00
N THR A 447 -28.80 29.52 16.51
CA THR A 447 -27.56 29.72 17.29
C THR A 447 -27.32 31.23 17.48
N ALA A 448 -27.08 31.64 18.73
CA ALA A 448 -26.84 33.03 19.09
C ALA A 448 -25.69 33.12 20.11
N GLY A 449 -24.94 34.23 20.06
CA GLY A 449 -23.82 34.49 20.96
C GLY A 449 -23.27 35.90 20.79
N ALA A 450 -22.43 36.33 21.72
CA ALA A 450 -21.77 37.63 21.72
C ALA A 450 -20.23 37.43 21.68
N PRO A 451 -19.66 37.10 20.51
CA PRO A 451 -18.23 36.88 20.40
C PRO A 451 -17.46 38.19 20.63
N THR A 452 -16.33 38.12 21.33
CA THR A 452 -15.46 39.28 21.60
C THR A 452 -14.76 39.82 20.36
N THR A 453 -14.62 38.97 19.33
CA THR A 453 -14.05 39.33 18.02
C THR A 453 -14.81 38.60 16.93
N TRP A 454 -14.78 39.12 15.70
CA TRP A 454 -15.39 38.43 14.57
C TRP A 454 -14.78 37.04 14.30
N LEU A 455 -13.49 36.85 14.62
CA LEU A 455 -12.77 35.60 14.37
C LEU A 455 -13.24 34.46 15.28
N ALA A 456 -13.78 34.78 16.46
CA ALA A 456 -14.21 33.77 17.43
C ALA A 456 -15.38 32.89 16.93
N ASP A 457 -16.15 33.37 15.94
CA ASP A 457 -17.27 32.64 15.33
C ASP A 457 -17.06 32.39 13.81
N ALA A 458 -15.93 32.86 13.26
CA ALA A 458 -15.66 32.84 11.82
C ALA A 458 -15.54 31.43 11.21
N GLY A 459 -15.13 30.45 12.01
CA GLY A 459 -15.01 29.04 11.63
C GLY A 459 -16.23 28.19 11.99
N ASN A 460 -17.35 28.81 12.39
CA ASN A 460 -18.53 28.08 12.82
C ASN A 460 -19.24 27.43 11.60
N PRO A 461 -19.30 26.09 11.51
CA PRO A 461 -19.93 25.42 10.38
C PRO A 461 -21.44 25.58 10.36
N LEU A 462 -22.05 26.08 11.44
CA LEU A 462 -23.49 26.33 11.54
C LEU A 462 -23.90 27.69 10.94
N ARG A 463 -22.95 28.45 10.38
CA ARG A 463 -23.20 29.77 9.79
C ARG A 463 -22.64 29.83 8.37
N PRO A 464 -23.13 30.75 7.52
CA PRO A 464 -22.47 31.06 6.27
C PRO A 464 -21.00 31.44 6.51
N LEU A 465 -20.11 31.04 5.59
CA LEU A 465 -18.69 31.37 5.67
C LEU A 465 -18.48 32.89 5.71
N ASP A 466 -17.82 33.40 6.75
CA ASP A 466 -17.49 34.82 6.86
C ASP A 466 -16.51 35.23 5.74
N PRO A 467 -16.84 36.25 4.91
CA PRO A 467 -15.96 36.69 3.83
C PRO A 467 -14.55 37.11 4.28
N ARG A 468 -14.42 37.67 5.49
CA ARG A 468 -13.10 38.05 6.05
C ARG A 468 -12.28 36.81 6.37
N PHE A 469 -12.93 35.76 6.87
CA PHE A 469 -12.27 34.49 7.13
C PHE A 469 -11.84 33.82 5.83
N ALA A 470 -12.71 33.81 4.83
CA ALA A 470 -12.38 33.33 3.49
C ALA A 470 -11.15 34.06 2.91
N GLN A 471 -11.05 35.39 3.07
CA GLN A 471 -9.87 36.15 2.66
C GLN A 471 -8.59 35.75 3.41
N VAL A 472 -8.67 35.53 4.73
CA VAL A 472 -7.53 35.04 5.52
C VAL A 472 -7.07 33.66 5.01
N ILE A 473 -8.02 32.74 4.78
CA ILE A 473 -7.69 31.39 4.29
C ILE A 473 -7.10 31.45 2.89
N GLN A 474 -7.68 32.24 1.98
CA GLN A 474 -7.17 32.40 0.63
C GLN A 474 -5.76 32.99 0.63
N GLY A 475 -5.49 33.99 1.49
CA GLY A 475 -4.14 34.54 1.66
C GLY A 475 -3.14 33.48 2.12
N SER A 476 -3.51 32.63 3.07
CA SER A 476 -2.69 31.49 3.50
C SER A 476 -2.46 30.47 2.38
N ILE A 477 -3.49 30.15 1.58
CA ILE A 477 -3.37 29.22 0.45
C ILE A 477 -2.41 29.79 -0.61
N ASN A 478 -2.53 31.09 -0.92
CA ASN A 478 -1.64 31.75 -1.88
C ASN A 478 -0.18 31.69 -1.42
N HIS A 479 0.07 31.92 -0.13
CA HIS A 479 1.41 31.82 0.45
C HIS A 479 1.97 30.40 0.36
N VAL A 480 1.22 29.39 0.80
CA VAL A 480 1.64 27.97 0.74
C VAL A 480 1.89 27.53 -0.71
N TYR A 481 1.09 28.01 -1.67
CA TYR A 481 1.32 27.73 -3.08
C TYR A 481 2.63 28.36 -3.59
N GLY A 482 2.90 29.61 -3.21
CA GLY A 482 4.16 30.28 -3.51
C GLY A 482 5.36 29.53 -2.95
N ASP A 483 5.29 29.09 -1.69
CA ASP A 483 6.32 28.25 -1.08
C ASP A 483 6.50 26.92 -1.81
N PHE A 484 5.41 26.26 -2.19
CA PHE A 484 5.47 24.99 -2.91
C PHE A 484 6.25 25.15 -4.23
N ILE A 485 5.89 26.17 -5.01
CA ILE A 485 6.56 26.47 -6.27
C ILE A 485 8.04 26.77 -6.02
N ASN A 486 8.38 27.59 -5.03
CA ASN A 486 9.76 27.96 -4.73
C ASN A 486 10.60 26.75 -4.31
N ILE A 487 10.04 25.89 -3.46
CA ILE A 487 10.70 24.66 -2.99
C ILE A 487 10.94 23.72 -4.17
N ALA A 488 9.92 23.50 -5.00
CA ALA A 488 10.04 22.67 -6.20
C ALA A 488 11.07 23.26 -7.18
N ALA A 489 11.05 24.57 -7.41
CA ALA A 489 11.97 25.26 -8.31
C ALA A 489 13.43 25.08 -7.85
N LYS A 490 13.69 25.29 -6.56
CA LYS A 490 15.00 25.07 -5.95
C LYS A 490 15.46 23.62 -6.09
N ALA A 491 14.60 22.66 -5.79
CA ALA A 491 14.91 21.23 -5.88
C ALA A 491 15.20 20.79 -7.32
N ARG A 492 14.44 21.30 -8.29
CA ARG A 492 14.58 20.97 -9.71
C ARG A 492 15.56 21.88 -10.47
N LYS A 493 16.25 22.78 -9.76
CA LYS A 493 17.23 23.75 -10.31
C LYS A 493 16.65 24.55 -11.48
N THR A 494 15.44 25.05 -11.30
CA THR A 494 14.70 25.85 -12.28
C THR A 494 14.09 27.08 -11.58
N THR A 495 13.21 27.82 -12.26
CA THR A 495 12.56 29.02 -11.70
C THR A 495 11.12 28.73 -11.24
N PRO A 496 10.58 29.53 -10.31
CA PRO A 496 9.18 29.46 -9.89
C PRO A 496 8.19 29.50 -11.07
N GLU A 497 8.45 30.33 -12.07
CA GLU A 497 7.59 30.53 -13.23
C GLU A 497 7.49 29.24 -14.06
N LYS A 498 8.64 28.59 -14.33
CA LYS A 498 8.67 27.32 -15.06
C LYS A 498 8.00 26.17 -14.30
N ILE A 499 8.12 26.15 -12.98
CA ILE A 499 7.35 25.19 -12.17
C ILE A 499 5.86 25.50 -12.28
N ASN A 500 5.47 26.78 -12.20
CA ASN A 500 4.08 27.20 -12.28
C ASN A 500 3.40 26.73 -13.57
N GLU A 501 4.10 26.77 -14.71
CA GLU A 501 3.61 26.29 -16.02
C GLU A 501 3.22 24.81 -16.02
N VAL A 502 3.96 23.95 -15.30
CA VAL A 502 3.69 22.51 -15.21
C VAL A 502 2.97 22.11 -13.92
N ALA A 503 2.67 23.08 -13.06
CA ALA A 503 2.00 22.92 -11.78
C ALA A 503 0.49 23.12 -11.91
N GLN A 504 -0.07 24.18 -11.32
CA GLN A 504 -1.50 24.49 -11.30
C GLN A 504 -2.39 23.32 -10.81
N GLY A 505 -1.87 22.45 -9.94
CA GLY A 505 -2.56 21.27 -9.42
C GLY A 505 -2.59 20.06 -10.37
N ARG A 506 -1.95 20.13 -11.54
CA ARG A 506 -1.99 19.09 -12.57
C ARG A 506 -1.17 17.87 -12.20
N VAL A 507 -1.70 16.70 -12.50
CA VAL A 507 -1.07 15.40 -12.29
C VAL A 507 -0.41 14.90 -13.57
N TRP A 508 0.65 14.13 -13.41
CA TRP A 508 1.45 13.59 -14.52
C TRP A 508 1.79 12.13 -14.24
N THR A 509 1.90 11.31 -15.28
CA THR A 509 2.61 10.04 -15.15
C THR A 509 4.10 10.29 -14.88
N GLY A 510 4.84 9.30 -14.39
CA GLY A 510 6.28 9.44 -14.15
C GLY A 510 7.03 9.78 -15.42
N LEU A 511 6.64 9.19 -16.55
CA LEU A 511 7.18 9.52 -17.87
C LEU A 511 6.92 10.98 -18.25
N GLN A 512 5.68 11.44 -18.12
CA GLN A 512 5.30 12.84 -18.39
C GLN A 512 6.00 13.82 -17.43
N ALA A 513 6.18 13.44 -16.17
CA ALA A 513 6.90 14.21 -15.17
C ALA A 513 8.39 14.33 -15.49
N LYS A 514 9.00 13.26 -16.04
CA LYS A 514 10.40 13.27 -16.48
C LYS A 514 10.62 14.23 -17.64
N GLU A 515 9.74 14.23 -18.64
CA GLU A 515 9.76 15.18 -19.77
C GLU A 515 9.70 16.65 -19.30
N ARG A 516 9.02 16.89 -18.18
CA ARG A 516 8.82 18.21 -17.56
C ARG A 516 9.86 18.53 -16.48
N ASN A 517 10.89 17.71 -16.34
CA ASN A 517 11.95 17.84 -15.34
C ASN A 517 11.45 17.86 -13.88
N LEU A 518 10.29 17.28 -13.59
CA LEU A 518 9.76 17.14 -12.22
C LEU A 518 10.39 15.96 -11.47
N VAL A 519 10.96 14.99 -12.19
CA VAL A 519 11.73 13.85 -11.64
C VAL A 519 13.07 13.71 -12.38
N ASP A 520 14.07 13.10 -11.73
CA ASP A 520 15.41 12.98 -12.29
C ASP A 520 15.53 11.82 -13.27
N ARG A 521 14.87 10.69 -12.98
CA ARG A 521 15.02 9.47 -13.77
C ARG A 521 13.79 8.58 -13.69
N ILE A 522 13.52 7.85 -14.77
CA ILE A 522 12.60 6.71 -14.76
C ILE A 522 13.35 5.47 -14.27
N GLY A 523 12.82 4.80 -13.25
CA GLY A 523 13.43 3.63 -12.65
C GLY A 523 12.56 2.97 -11.59
N SER A 524 13.07 1.88 -11.03
CA SER A 524 12.40 1.06 -10.03
C SER A 524 12.89 1.36 -8.60
N TYR A 525 12.22 0.79 -7.59
CA TYR A 525 12.74 0.78 -6.22
C TYR A 525 14.18 0.28 -6.10
N ARG A 526 14.54 -0.75 -6.87
CA ARG A 526 15.91 -1.29 -6.90
C ARG A 526 16.93 -0.26 -7.43
N ASP A 527 16.53 0.56 -8.39
CA ASP A 527 17.36 1.65 -8.91
C ASP A 527 17.61 2.74 -7.86
N ALA A 528 16.62 2.99 -6.99
CA ALA A 528 16.77 3.93 -5.88
C ALA A 528 17.72 3.40 -4.81
N LEU A 529 17.61 2.12 -4.43
CA LEU A 529 18.54 1.46 -3.52
C LEU A 529 19.98 1.49 -4.08
N ALA A 530 20.14 1.18 -5.38
CA ALA A 530 21.45 1.21 -6.03
C ALA A 530 22.03 2.63 -6.11
N SER A 531 21.20 3.64 -6.39
CA SER A 531 21.64 5.04 -6.37
C SER A 531 22.08 5.48 -4.97
N ALA A 532 21.31 5.16 -3.94
CA ALA A 532 21.64 5.46 -2.55
C ALA A 532 22.95 4.80 -2.12
N ALA A 533 23.11 3.50 -2.41
CA ALA A 533 24.33 2.75 -2.13
C ALA A 533 25.56 3.35 -2.83
N LYS A 534 25.43 3.68 -4.12
CA LYS A 534 26.49 4.33 -4.90
C LYS A 534 26.91 5.67 -4.30
N ARG A 535 25.94 6.51 -3.91
CA ARG A 535 26.19 7.83 -3.30
C ARG A 535 26.84 7.73 -1.93
N ALA A 536 26.61 6.64 -1.21
CA ALA A 536 27.24 6.33 0.07
C ALA A 536 28.54 5.52 -0.05
N ASN A 537 29.03 5.26 -1.27
CA ASN A 537 30.20 4.42 -1.53
C ASN A 537 30.11 3.01 -0.91
N LEU A 538 28.92 2.43 -0.89
CA LEU A 538 28.71 1.04 -0.47
C LEU A 538 29.03 0.07 -1.62
N GLY A 539 29.58 -1.10 -1.29
CA GLY A 539 29.80 -2.19 -2.25
C GLY A 539 28.50 -2.83 -2.74
N ALA A 540 28.58 -3.81 -3.64
CA ALA A 540 27.40 -4.45 -4.25
C ALA A 540 26.52 -5.23 -3.25
N ASP A 541 27.10 -5.71 -2.15
CA ASP A 541 26.44 -6.51 -1.12
C ASP A 541 26.05 -5.67 0.10
N TYR A 542 25.48 -4.47 -0.15
CA TYR A 542 25.00 -3.61 0.92
C TYR A 542 23.73 -4.16 1.57
N ARG A 543 23.58 -3.90 2.88
CA ARG A 543 22.36 -4.24 3.60
C ARG A 543 21.27 -3.21 3.32
N VAL A 544 20.02 -3.67 3.26
CA VAL A 544 18.83 -2.80 3.26
C VAL A 544 18.18 -2.90 4.63
N ALA A 545 17.98 -1.76 5.28
CA ALA A 545 17.40 -1.67 6.62
C ALA A 545 16.11 -0.85 6.57
N TYR A 546 14.96 -1.51 6.75
CA TYR A 546 13.69 -0.79 6.88
C TYR A 546 13.63 -0.12 8.26
N ILE A 547 13.43 1.20 8.26
CA ILE A 547 13.35 2.00 9.48
C ILE A 547 11.88 2.14 9.83
N GLU A 548 11.42 1.19 10.64
CA GLU A 548 10.03 1.08 11.07
C GLU A 548 9.88 1.51 12.52
N ARG A 549 8.63 1.79 12.92
CA ARG A 549 8.33 2.08 14.30
C ARG A 549 8.64 0.87 15.17
N GLU A 550 9.42 1.06 16.23
CA GLU A 550 9.72 -0.01 17.17
C GLU A 550 8.42 -0.58 17.77
N THR A 551 8.22 -1.89 17.60
CA THR A 551 7.16 -2.62 18.29
C THR A 551 7.52 -2.74 19.76
N SER A 552 6.56 -2.44 20.64
CA SER A 552 6.79 -2.57 22.08
C SER A 552 7.14 -4.02 22.42
N THR A 553 7.93 -4.24 23.46
CA THR A 553 8.31 -5.60 23.90
C THR A 553 7.07 -6.46 24.15
N PHE A 554 5.99 -5.86 24.66
CA PHE A 554 4.71 -6.53 24.85
C PHE A 554 4.05 -6.93 23.52
N ASP A 555 4.09 -6.08 22.49
CA ASP A 555 3.55 -6.41 21.17
C ASP A 555 4.36 -7.51 20.48
N ARG A 556 5.69 -7.54 20.69
CA ARG A 556 6.55 -8.64 20.21
C ARG A 556 6.19 -9.97 20.86
N VAL A 557 5.90 -9.95 22.16
CA VAL A 557 5.46 -11.13 22.92
C VAL A 557 4.09 -11.61 22.41
N ILE A 558 3.12 -10.71 22.21
CA ILE A 558 1.82 -11.05 21.60
C ILE A 558 1.99 -11.64 20.21
N GLY A 559 2.83 -11.03 19.37
CA GLY A 559 3.15 -11.54 18.04
C GLY A 559 3.77 -12.94 18.05
N MET A 560 4.60 -13.24 19.07
CA MET A 560 5.26 -14.53 19.24
C MET A 560 4.32 -15.65 19.71
N PHE A 561 3.28 -15.33 20.51
CA PHE A 561 2.27 -16.32 20.92
C PHE A 561 1.32 -16.70 19.78
N GLY A 562 1.26 -15.92 18.70
CA GLY A 562 0.45 -16.20 17.51
C GLY A 562 -1.05 -16.18 17.78
N ALA A 563 -1.84 -16.00 16.71
CA ALA A 563 -3.29 -15.99 16.81
C ALA A 563 -3.88 -17.31 17.35
N ASN A 564 -3.18 -18.43 17.14
CA ASN A 564 -3.63 -19.77 17.54
C ASN A 564 -3.64 -19.98 19.06
N ALA A 565 -2.69 -19.40 19.81
CA ALA A 565 -2.70 -19.48 21.28
C ALA A 565 -3.79 -18.57 21.88
N MET A 566 -4.03 -17.40 21.29
CA MET A 566 -5.08 -16.48 21.74
C MET A 566 -6.50 -16.95 21.38
N ALA A 567 -6.68 -17.59 20.23
CA ALA A 567 -7.95 -18.22 19.84
C ALA A 567 -8.36 -19.35 20.81
N SER A 568 -7.39 -20.07 21.39
CA SER A 568 -7.64 -21.11 22.40
C SER A 568 -8.13 -20.57 23.76
N LEU A 569 -8.06 -19.25 23.98
CA LEU A 569 -8.50 -18.57 25.21
C LEU A 569 -9.90 -17.94 25.09
N GLY A 570 -10.61 -18.11 23.98
CA GLY A 570 -12.05 -17.82 23.87
C GLY A 570 -12.47 -16.34 23.93
N LEU A 571 -11.56 -15.40 23.65
CA LEU A 571 -11.78 -13.96 23.82
C LEU A 571 -12.29 -13.21 22.56
N GLY A 572 -12.82 -13.93 21.56
CA GLY A 572 -13.20 -13.36 20.26
C GLY A 572 -14.70 -13.35 20.02
N GLU A 573 -15.47 -12.48 20.70
CA GLU A 573 -16.83 -12.17 20.25
C GLU A 573 -17.14 -10.67 20.18
N HIS A 574 -17.82 -10.35 19.08
CA HIS A 574 -18.53 -9.12 18.72
C HIS A 574 -17.70 -7.96 18.18
N VAL A 575 -17.93 -7.61 16.91
CA VAL A 575 -18.75 -6.47 16.45
C VAL A 575 -18.86 -6.57 14.92
N LYS A 576 -20.08 -6.74 14.38
CA LYS A 576 -20.40 -6.38 12.99
C LYS A 576 -21.60 -5.45 13.03
N LEU A 577 -21.31 -4.14 12.96
CA LEU A 577 -22.33 -3.12 12.78
C LEU A 577 -22.81 -3.18 11.33
N GLY A 578 -24.12 -3.39 11.15
CA GLY A 578 -24.75 -3.51 9.84
C GLY A 578 -24.66 -2.23 9.03
N LEU A 579 -24.14 -2.34 7.82
CA LEU A 579 -24.50 -1.41 6.75
C LEU A 579 -25.94 -1.73 6.36
N ALA A 580 -26.86 -0.79 6.59
CA ALA A 580 -28.24 -0.90 6.14
C ALA A 580 -28.28 -1.15 4.63
N ALA A 581 -29.18 -2.02 4.19
CA ALA A 581 -29.42 -2.30 2.78
C ALA A 581 -29.89 -1.03 2.06
N THR A 582 -28.95 -0.29 1.46
CA THR A 582 -29.22 0.96 0.75
C THR A 582 -29.83 0.75 -0.64
N GLY A 583 -30.12 -0.50 -1.03
CA GLY A 583 -30.53 -0.87 -2.39
C GLY A 583 -29.43 -0.67 -3.45
N LEU A 584 -28.24 -0.19 -3.05
CA LEU A 584 -27.10 0.02 -3.93
C LEU A 584 -26.20 -1.22 -3.97
N PRO A 585 -25.54 -1.50 -5.11
CA PRO A 585 -24.48 -2.50 -5.15
C PRO A 585 -23.40 -2.19 -4.08
N PRO A 586 -22.86 -3.20 -3.37
CA PRO A 586 -21.92 -3.00 -2.26
C PRO A 586 -20.70 -2.13 -2.62
N ALA A 587 -20.16 -2.26 -3.84
CA ALA A 587 -19.04 -1.45 -4.31
C ALA A 587 -19.40 0.05 -4.43
N ALA A 588 -20.61 0.36 -4.89
CA ALA A 588 -21.10 1.73 -4.96
C ALA A 588 -21.32 2.32 -3.56
N ALA A 589 -21.89 1.54 -2.64
CA ALA A 589 -22.09 1.96 -1.26
C ALA A 589 -20.76 2.24 -0.53
N LEU A 590 -19.74 1.38 -0.72
CA LEU A 590 -18.41 1.58 -0.14
C LEU A 590 -17.68 2.80 -0.71
N GLY A 591 -17.81 3.05 -2.02
CA GLY A 591 -17.28 4.26 -2.65
C GLY A 591 -17.87 5.53 -2.05
N ILE A 592 -19.20 5.60 -1.93
CA ILE A 592 -19.90 6.73 -1.32
C ILE A 592 -19.50 6.91 0.15
N ALA A 593 -19.45 5.81 0.92
CA ALA A 593 -19.05 5.86 2.33
C ALA A 593 -17.62 6.37 2.51
N SER A 594 -16.69 5.98 1.62
CA SER A 594 -15.32 6.48 1.63
C SER A 594 -15.24 7.98 1.31
N ASP A 595 -15.96 8.43 0.29
CA ASP A 595 -15.90 9.83 -0.17
C ASP A 595 -16.56 10.78 0.86
N LEU A 596 -17.70 10.37 1.45
CA LEU A 596 -18.37 11.13 2.51
C LEU A 596 -17.64 11.03 3.86
N GLY A 597 -17.03 9.88 4.15
CA GLY A 597 -16.21 9.69 5.35
C GLY A 597 -15.00 10.62 5.38
N TRP A 598 -14.34 10.82 4.23
CA TRP A 598 -13.25 11.79 4.11
C TRP A 598 -13.74 13.24 4.35
N LEU A 599 -14.87 13.62 3.75
CA LEU A 599 -15.46 14.95 3.95
C LEU A 599 -15.79 15.19 5.44
N SER A 600 -16.34 14.17 6.11
CA SER A 600 -16.61 14.21 7.55
C SER A 600 -15.31 14.30 8.38
N GLY A 601 -14.26 13.58 8.00
CA GLY A 601 -12.95 13.60 8.67
C GLY A 601 -12.37 15.01 8.77
N ILE A 602 -12.40 15.78 7.68
CA ILE A 602 -11.96 17.19 7.67
C ILE A 602 -12.71 18.05 8.68
N THR A 603 -14.03 17.85 8.82
CA THR A 603 -14.84 18.63 9.77
C THR A 603 -14.63 18.24 11.23
N SER A 604 -14.06 17.06 11.50
CA SER A 604 -13.84 16.54 12.85
C SER A 604 -12.56 17.03 13.52
N GLU A 605 -11.60 17.55 12.74
CA GLU A 605 -10.37 18.11 13.29
C GLU A 605 -10.62 19.48 13.94
N ARG A 606 -10.21 19.64 15.21
CA ARG A 606 -10.36 20.90 15.97
C ARG A 606 -9.36 21.97 15.54
N LYS A 607 -9.31 22.31 14.24
CA LYS A 607 -8.53 23.42 13.71
C LYS A 607 -9.45 24.44 13.04
N PRO A 608 -9.16 25.74 13.16
CA PRO A 608 -9.96 26.77 12.47
C PRO A 608 -9.92 26.60 10.94
N PHE A 609 -8.80 26.10 10.38
CA PHE A 609 -8.67 25.65 8.99
C PHE A 609 -7.41 24.79 8.79
N MET A 610 -7.32 24.06 7.67
CA MET A 610 -6.12 23.34 7.23
C MET A 610 -5.85 23.58 5.74
N ALA A 611 -4.62 23.98 5.39
CA ALA A 611 -4.16 24.03 4.00
C ALA A 611 -3.78 22.62 3.54
N LEU A 612 -4.43 22.14 2.48
CA LEU A 612 -4.24 20.80 1.96
C LEU A 612 -3.47 20.80 0.65
N THR A 613 -2.45 19.96 0.62
CA THR A 613 -1.74 19.51 -0.57
C THR A 613 -2.12 18.05 -0.82
N HIS A 614 -3.37 17.79 -1.19
CA HIS A 614 -3.86 16.44 -1.52
C HIS A 614 -4.27 16.34 -3.00
N CYS A 615 -4.09 15.17 -3.64
CA CYS A 615 -4.65 14.85 -4.95
C CYS A 615 -5.73 13.77 -4.83
N LEU A 616 -6.82 13.80 -5.61
CA LEU A 616 -7.75 12.66 -5.66
C LEU A 616 -7.20 11.52 -6.56
N CYS A 617 -5.88 11.44 -6.63
CA CYS A 617 -5.11 10.47 -7.37
C CYS A 617 -5.21 9.16 -6.61
N THR A 618 -6.07 8.26 -7.08
CA THR A 618 -5.97 6.85 -6.71
C THR A 618 -5.24 6.13 -7.81
N ASN A 619 -4.55 5.04 -7.48
CA ASN A 619 -4.09 4.10 -8.49
C ASN A 619 -5.31 3.66 -9.33
N PRO A 620 -5.34 3.88 -10.65
CA PRO A 620 -6.48 3.49 -11.48
C PRO A 620 -6.61 1.96 -11.63
N MET A 621 -5.56 1.21 -11.25
CA MET A 621 -5.60 -0.25 -11.03
C MET A 621 -6.05 -0.64 -9.62
N GLY A 622 -6.33 0.29 -8.71
CA GLY A 622 -6.82 -0.03 -7.37
C GLY A 622 -8.31 -0.34 -7.45
N GLY A 623 -8.71 -1.55 -7.07
CA GLY A 623 -10.13 -1.79 -6.77
C GLY A 623 -10.49 -0.96 -5.55
N LYS A 624 -11.61 -0.22 -5.62
CA LYS A 624 -12.43 -0.03 -4.43
C LYS A 624 -13.55 -1.04 -4.52
#